data_AF-A0A2V3VVX9-F1
#
_entry.id   AF-A0A2V3VVX9-F1
#
_cell.length_a   1.000
_cell.length_b   1.000
_cell.length_c   1.000
_cell.angle_alpha   90.00
_cell.angle_beta   90.00
_cell.angle_gamma   90.00
#
_symmetry.space_group_name_H-M   'P 1'
#
loop_
_entity.id
_entity.type
_entity.pdbx_description
1 polymer ?
#
loop_
_entity_poly.entity_id
_entity_poly.type
_entity_poly.pdbx_seq_one_letter_code
_entity_poly.pdbx_strand_id
1 'polypeptide(L)'
;MRLSIMIFFSPNLSNYFSWVMRRIATGMFASVVLMNTASLVFAEPEIMSFEAKLDGNNVIQVPPNSTVTLSTVAIGDGLSYTWTVNAGTILSSSNAEAQWQLPVSRGLHFAYVRVTDINGTYVDRGVTMSTDGSAIFGDQPISASRPSDKIPTNEPKSQHFLSYINVNPDFRNINTKEESCLYYYMIGVVTGCGSDGEMIEPKTNFTQWKKDWGLNHPFVGGARAIYANKADLNLQRNMHGVFYAPNDTLAYYVCNYPRVDDLDEGANLDNAIHNLNLAACVAMEKGSDNITKFYVFGPSGDLLQSVNLDGRGEKYIPGACVVCHGGKKYTKDNFTEYDLESNFLPFDLENFVFSSQVGLTKKAQEKSLRQLNEWIRDKIPTTEPAHPIAELINGWYPDPDSEFNSSFVPAGWASNEQLYNDVVKPYCRTCHIALTPNFMTFLNFSVYSHNLKALVCGNASADPDNLTPKIYKMPNARVTFDRLWNSKGITTLRTFLGATEQDCSLPQ
;
A
#
# COMPACT_ATOMS: atom_id res chain seq x y z
N MET A 1 6.29 51.60 52.67
CA MET A 1 7.60 51.79 53.33
C MET A 1 8.03 50.44 53.91
N ARG A 2 9.33 50.14 53.85
CA ARG A 2 9.99 48.85 54.04
C ARG A 2 9.74 48.12 55.38
N LEU A 3 9.92 46.80 55.29
CA LEU A 3 10.51 45.83 56.25
C LEU A 3 9.86 45.59 57.62
N SER A 4 9.69 44.30 57.93
CA SER A 4 10.10 43.72 59.22
C SER A 4 10.59 42.28 59.03
N ILE A 5 11.68 41.98 59.74
CA ILE A 5 12.54 40.79 59.76
C ILE A 5 12.60 40.29 61.21
N MET A 6 12.64 38.96 61.43
CA MET A 6 13.28 38.20 62.55
C MET A 6 12.96 36.69 62.31
N ILE A 7 13.83 35.71 62.00
CA ILE A 7 15.01 35.02 62.64
C ILE A 7 14.72 34.54 64.09
N PHE A 8 14.87 33.27 64.57
CA PHE A 8 15.91 32.20 64.46
C PHE A 8 15.41 30.75 64.77
N PHE A 9 16.03 29.74 64.09
CA PHE A 9 16.51 28.34 64.41
C PHE A 9 15.91 27.49 65.58
N SER A 10 15.79 26.14 65.58
CA SER A 10 16.59 24.96 65.09
C SER A 10 15.81 23.63 65.38
N PRO A 11 16.30 22.37 65.22
CA PRO A 11 17.01 21.66 64.14
C PRO A 11 16.34 20.31 63.71
N ASN A 12 16.68 19.79 62.52
CA ASN A 12 17.21 18.42 62.27
C ASN A 12 17.09 18.05 60.78
N LEU A 13 18.16 18.27 60.01
CA LEU A 13 18.36 17.62 58.71
C LEU A 13 19.87 17.39 58.50
N SER A 14 20.24 16.11 58.53
CA SER A 14 21.46 15.53 57.98
C SER A 14 21.18 15.12 56.53
N ASN A 15 22.06 15.15 55.53
CA ASN A 15 23.44 15.59 55.46
C ASN A 15 23.94 15.42 54.00
N TYR A 16 25.02 16.14 53.68
CA TYR A 16 26.07 15.89 52.69
C TYR A 16 25.91 16.32 51.21
N PHE A 17 26.48 17.50 50.90
CA PHE A 17 27.21 17.80 49.67
C PHE A 17 28.34 18.81 49.97
N SER A 18 29.48 18.68 49.25
CA SER A 18 30.56 19.66 49.00
C SER A 18 31.96 19.15 49.41
N TRP A 19 32.76 18.63 48.47
CA TRP A 19 33.70 19.33 47.55
C TRP A 19 35.08 19.71 48.16
N VAL A 20 36.08 18.90 47.78
CA VAL A 20 37.45 19.24 47.32
C VAL A 20 38.32 20.19 48.15
N MET A 21 39.45 19.67 48.67
CA MET A 21 40.80 20.20 48.39
C MET A 21 41.94 19.35 49.00
N ARG A 22 42.92 19.03 48.15
CA ARG A 22 44.38 18.81 48.39
C ARG A 22 44.95 17.43 48.82
N ARG A 23 45.70 16.88 47.84
CA ARG A 23 47.09 16.38 47.84
C ARG A 23 47.45 14.99 48.42
N ILE A 24 47.78 14.10 47.48
CA ILE A 24 48.95 13.18 47.39
C ILE A 24 49.30 12.38 48.65
N ALA A 25 48.99 11.07 48.63
CA ALA A 25 49.98 9.99 48.83
C ALA A 25 49.33 8.60 48.64
N THR A 26 49.98 7.78 47.80
CA THR A 26 50.06 6.31 47.84
C THR A 26 48.79 5.45 47.75
N GLY A 27 48.49 5.07 46.49
CA GLY A 27 48.17 3.72 46.00
C GLY A 27 47.37 2.73 46.87
N MET A 28 46.14 2.46 46.45
CA MET A 28 45.58 1.10 46.38
C MET A 28 44.37 1.11 45.43
N PHE A 29 44.43 0.26 44.40
CA PHE A 29 43.37 0.04 43.42
C PHE A 29 42.16 -0.63 44.10
N ALA A 30 40.98 -0.01 44.01
CA ALA A 30 39.71 -0.69 44.18
C ALA A 30 38.84 -0.38 42.96
N SER A 31 38.74 -1.35 42.05
CA SER A 31 37.86 -1.29 40.89
C SER A 31 36.41 -1.28 41.35
N VAL A 32 35.75 -0.14 41.22
CA VAL A 32 34.28 -0.05 41.30
C VAL A 32 33.74 -0.51 39.94
N VAL A 33 33.22 -1.72 39.88
CA VAL A 33 32.40 -2.19 38.76
C VAL A 33 31.08 -1.45 38.81
N LEU A 34 30.93 -0.41 37.98
CA LEU A 34 29.64 0.16 37.64
C LEU A 34 28.88 -0.90 36.83
N MET A 35 27.95 -1.60 37.47
CA MET A 35 26.93 -2.37 36.76
C MET A 35 26.05 -1.39 36.00
N ASN A 36 26.29 -1.26 34.70
CA ASN A 36 25.33 -0.68 33.77
C ASN A 36 24.06 -1.53 33.83
N THR A 37 22.96 -0.97 34.35
CA THR A 37 21.63 -1.47 34.07
C THR A 37 21.33 -1.20 32.60
N ALA A 38 21.76 -2.11 31.73
CA ALA A 38 21.23 -2.17 30.39
C ALA A 38 19.71 -2.29 30.52
N SER A 39 18.98 -1.25 30.10
CA SER A 39 17.56 -1.41 29.81
C SER A 39 17.49 -2.47 28.72
N LEU A 40 17.02 -3.67 29.08
CA LEU A 40 16.62 -4.69 28.12
C LEU A 40 15.47 -4.09 27.31
N VAL A 41 15.80 -3.48 26.18
CA VAL A 41 14.82 -3.27 25.13
C VAL A 41 14.51 -4.68 24.63
N PHE A 42 13.39 -5.24 25.10
CA PHE A 42 12.90 -6.52 24.58
C PHE A 42 12.69 -6.33 23.08
N ALA A 43 13.41 -7.10 22.27
CA ALA A 43 13.25 -7.08 20.84
C ALA A 43 11.83 -7.56 20.49
N GLU A 44 11.19 -6.89 19.52
CA GLU A 44 9.91 -7.35 18.97
C GLU A 44 10.01 -8.82 18.53
N PRO A 45 8.92 -9.61 18.60
CA PRO A 45 8.96 -10.98 18.09
C PRO A 45 9.36 -11.00 16.62
N GLU A 46 10.17 -11.98 16.21
CA GLU A 46 10.63 -12.13 14.83
C GLU A 46 10.18 -13.48 14.26
N ILE A 47 9.53 -13.46 13.08
CA ILE A 47 9.18 -14.67 12.34
C ILE A 47 10.32 -15.03 11.39
N MET A 48 11.05 -16.10 11.72
CA MET A 48 12.15 -16.64 10.93
C MET A 48 11.67 -17.29 9.63
N SER A 49 10.61 -18.09 9.71
CA SER A 49 10.01 -18.74 8.54
C SER A 49 8.49 -18.87 8.69
N PHE A 50 7.79 -18.88 7.57
CA PHE A 50 6.38 -19.23 7.49
C PHE A 50 6.14 -19.96 6.17
N GLU A 51 5.72 -21.22 6.25
CA GLU A 51 5.62 -22.15 5.12
C GLU A 51 4.27 -22.87 5.10
N ALA A 52 3.83 -23.29 3.91
CA ALA A 52 2.72 -24.21 3.73
C ALA A 52 3.23 -25.56 3.24
N LYS A 53 2.74 -26.66 3.83
CA LYS A 53 3.21 -28.03 3.59
C LYS A 53 2.07 -28.97 3.20
N LEU A 54 2.31 -29.83 2.22
CA LEU A 54 1.45 -30.96 1.88
C LEU A 54 2.32 -32.22 1.90
N ASP A 55 1.90 -33.24 2.65
CA ASP A 55 2.66 -34.48 2.85
C ASP A 55 4.12 -34.24 3.28
N GLY A 56 4.34 -33.23 4.11
CA GLY A 56 5.66 -32.84 4.63
C GLY A 56 6.52 -31.99 3.69
N ASN A 57 6.09 -31.75 2.45
CA ASN A 57 6.83 -30.96 1.47
C ASN A 57 6.30 -29.54 1.38
N ASN A 58 7.19 -28.56 1.24
CA ASN A 58 6.81 -27.17 0.98
C ASN A 58 6.04 -27.09 -0.34
N VAL A 59 4.89 -26.43 -0.31
CA VAL A 59 4.02 -26.22 -1.46
C VAL A 59 3.66 -24.75 -1.59
N ILE A 60 3.60 -24.28 -2.84
CA ILE A 60 3.09 -22.96 -3.20
C ILE A 60 1.82 -23.06 -4.07
N GLN A 61 1.41 -24.29 -4.36
CA GLN A 61 0.27 -24.61 -5.20
C GLN A 61 -0.29 -25.99 -4.86
N VAL A 62 -1.61 -26.09 -4.85
CA VAL A 62 -2.35 -27.33 -4.58
C VAL A 62 -3.66 -27.33 -5.37
N PRO A 63 -4.31 -28.47 -5.63
CA PRO A 63 -5.67 -28.48 -6.15
C PRO A 63 -6.66 -27.70 -5.25
N PRO A 64 -7.76 -27.16 -5.80
CA PRO A 64 -8.84 -26.62 -4.98
C PRO A 64 -9.32 -27.65 -3.95
N ASN A 65 -9.77 -27.17 -2.79
CA ASN A 65 -10.23 -28.01 -1.67
C ASN A 65 -9.17 -28.91 -1.01
N SER A 66 -7.89 -28.79 -1.38
CA SER A 66 -6.80 -29.44 -0.65
C SER A 66 -6.63 -28.86 0.76
N THR A 67 -6.12 -29.67 1.69
CA THR A 67 -5.73 -29.23 3.02
C THR A 67 -4.21 -29.19 3.13
N VAL A 68 -3.66 -28.08 3.61
CA VAL A 68 -2.22 -27.90 3.84
C VAL A 68 -1.95 -27.59 5.31
N THR A 69 -0.76 -27.97 5.78
CA THR A 69 -0.23 -27.57 7.08
C THR A 69 0.54 -26.26 6.94
N LEU A 70 0.06 -25.22 7.60
CA LEU A 70 0.79 -23.98 7.83
C LEU A 70 1.73 -24.17 9.02
N SER A 71 3.00 -23.77 8.87
CA SER A 71 4.02 -23.92 9.92
C SER A 71 4.90 -22.68 9.99
N THR A 72 5.06 -22.12 11.18
CA THR A 72 5.87 -20.92 11.42
C THR A 72 6.99 -21.20 12.42
N VAL A 73 8.15 -20.55 12.24
CA VAL A 73 9.21 -20.51 13.25
C VAL A 73 9.39 -19.06 13.65
N ALA A 74 9.27 -18.78 14.94
CA ALA A 74 9.43 -17.43 15.48
C ALA A 74 10.27 -17.43 16.76
N ILE A 75 10.91 -16.32 17.03
CA ILE A 75 11.70 -16.06 18.24
C ILE A 75 11.09 -14.89 19.01
N GLY A 76 11.09 -14.99 20.35
CA GLY A 76 10.56 -13.98 21.26
C GLY A 76 10.02 -14.61 22.55
N ASP A 77 9.67 -13.78 23.51
CA ASP A 77 9.27 -14.22 24.85
C ASP A 77 7.75 -14.44 24.95
N GLY A 78 7.33 -15.64 25.39
CA GLY A 78 5.94 -15.94 25.67
C GLY A 78 5.00 -15.84 24.45
N LEU A 79 5.44 -16.36 23.31
CA LEU A 79 4.75 -16.20 22.02
C LEU A 79 3.36 -16.84 21.98
N SER A 80 2.41 -16.11 21.41
CA SER A 80 1.08 -16.57 21.02
C SER A 80 0.84 -16.36 19.51
N TYR A 81 -0.04 -17.18 18.93
CA TYR A 81 -0.21 -17.27 17.48
C TYR A 81 -1.68 -17.10 17.11
N THR A 82 -1.96 -16.21 16.16
CA THR A 82 -3.29 -16.05 15.57
C THR A 82 -3.21 -16.29 14.07
N TRP A 83 -4.07 -17.19 13.57
CA TRP A 83 -4.11 -17.61 12.17
C TRP A 83 -5.32 -17.00 11.47
N THR A 84 -5.11 -16.42 10.29
CA THR A 84 -6.19 -15.89 9.46
C THR A 84 -5.98 -16.28 8.00
N VAL A 85 -7.08 -16.42 7.27
CA VAL A 85 -7.07 -16.77 5.83
C VAL A 85 -8.05 -15.86 5.11
N ASN A 86 -7.72 -15.47 3.87
CA ASN A 86 -8.65 -14.67 3.06
C ASN A 86 -9.79 -15.52 2.47
N ALA A 87 -9.59 -16.83 2.36
CA ALA A 87 -10.55 -17.79 1.83
C ALA A 87 -10.24 -19.21 2.33
N GLY A 88 -11.26 -20.07 2.30
CA GLY A 88 -11.19 -21.40 2.91
C GLY A 88 -11.33 -21.34 4.43
N THR A 89 -10.86 -22.36 5.13
CA THR A 89 -11.11 -22.53 6.57
C THR A 89 -9.88 -23.03 7.30
N ILE A 90 -9.56 -22.44 8.45
CA ILE A 90 -8.63 -23.04 9.42
C ILE A 90 -9.39 -24.13 10.19
N LEU A 91 -9.03 -25.39 9.94
CA LEU A 91 -9.70 -26.56 10.54
C LEU A 91 -9.25 -26.79 11.99
N SER A 92 -7.98 -26.52 12.26
CA SER A 92 -7.37 -26.66 13.59
C SER A 92 -6.10 -25.83 13.65
N SER A 93 -5.72 -25.36 14.84
CA SER A 93 -4.46 -24.67 15.07
C SER A 93 -3.85 -25.09 16.40
N SER A 94 -2.52 -25.18 16.44
CA SER A 94 -1.74 -25.49 17.64
C SER A 94 -0.45 -24.67 17.63
N ASN A 95 -0.39 -23.61 18.45
CA ASN A 95 0.75 -22.70 18.53
C ASN A 95 1.25 -22.32 17.13
N ALA A 96 2.44 -22.82 16.77
CA ALA A 96 3.18 -22.53 15.55
C ALA A 96 2.69 -23.29 14.30
N GLU A 97 1.61 -24.08 14.38
CA GLU A 97 1.02 -24.77 13.22
C GLU A 97 -0.50 -24.58 13.10
N ALA A 98 -1.01 -24.63 11.87
CA ALA A 98 -2.44 -24.68 11.57
C ALA A 98 -2.76 -25.55 10.35
N GLN A 99 -3.94 -26.16 10.32
CA GLN A 99 -4.47 -26.89 9.17
C GLN A 99 -5.39 -25.97 8.39
N TRP A 100 -5.03 -25.66 7.15
CA TRP A 100 -5.80 -24.81 6.27
C TRP A 100 -6.41 -25.61 5.13
N GLN A 101 -7.74 -25.69 5.11
CA GLN A 101 -8.48 -26.19 3.96
C GLN A 101 -8.69 -25.05 2.97
N LEU A 102 -8.10 -25.19 1.78
CA LEU A 102 -8.23 -24.24 0.68
C LEU A 102 -9.68 -24.25 0.16
N PRO A 103 -10.17 -23.13 -0.41
CA PRO A 103 -11.51 -23.09 -0.97
C PRO A 103 -11.61 -23.97 -2.23
N VAL A 104 -12.85 -24.25 -2.63
CA VAL A 104 -13.17 -24.92 -3.91
C VAL A 104 -12.93 -24.03 -5.12
N SER A 105 -12.83 -22.70 -4.91
CA SER A 105 -12.57 -21.72 -5.96
C SER A 105 -11.11 -21.74 -6.38
N ARG A 106 -10.88 -21.62 -7.69
CA ARG A 106 -9.56 -21.41 -8.29
C ARG A 106 -9.07 -19.98 -8.04
N GLY A 107 -7.75 -19.79 -8.01
CA GLY A 107 -7.09 -18.50 -7.81
C GLY A 107 -5.96 -18.54 -6.78
N LEU A 108 -5.47 -17.36 -6.39
CA LEU A 108 -4.52 -17.18 -5.30
C LEU A 108 -5.22 -16.93 -3.98
N HIS A 109 -4.81 -17.67 -2.97
CA HIS A 109 -5.30 -17.57 -1.61
C HIS A 109 -4.13 -17.27 -0.67
N PHE A 110 -4.43 -16.61 0.43
CA PHE A 110 -3.44 -16.11 1.38
C PHE A 110 -3.79 -16.59 2.78
N ALA A 111 -2.77 -17.05 3.48
CA ALA A 111 -2.83 -17.33 4.90
C ALA A 111 -1.83 -16.45 5.63
N TYR A 112 -2.20 -16.02 6.82
CA TYR A 112 -1.42 -15.12 7.66
C TYR A 112 -1.27 -15.68 9.06
N VAL A 113 -0.11 -15.45 9.66
CA VAL A 113 0.16 -15.70 11.07
C VAL A 113 0.58 -14.39 11.74
N ARG A 114 -0.10 -14.07 12.83
CA ARG A 114 0.30 -13.05 13.79
C ARG A 114 0.98 -13.72 14.97
N VAL A 115 2.22 -13.34 15.25
CA VAL A 115 2.98 -13.79 16.43
C VAL A 115 3.04 -12.63 17.41
N THR A 116 2.48 -12.81 18.61
CA THR A 116 2.42 -11.79 19.66
C THR A 116 3.22 -12.24 20.87
N ASP A 117 4.09 -11.38 21.40
CA ASP A 117 4.87 -11.64 22.62
C ASP A 117 4.06 -11.41 23.90
N ILE A 118 4.68 -11.69 25.06
CA ILE A 118 4.06 -11.50 26.38
C ILE A 118 3.71 -10.04 26.71
N ASN A 119 4.34 -9.08 26.02
CA ASN A 119 4.13 -7.65 26.22
C ASN A 119 3.02 -7.09 25.29
N GLY A 120 2.47 -7.92 24.40
CA GLY A 120 1.45 -7.52 23.42
C GLY A 120 2.02 -6.96 22.11
N THR A 121 3.34 -6.97 21.94
CA THR A 121 3.99 -6.60 20.68
C THR A 121 3.81 -7.73 19.68
N TYR A 122 3.57 -7.43 18.40
CA TYR A 122 3.30 -8.46 17.40
C TYR A 122 3.99 -8.23 16.07
N VAL A 123 4.16 -9.34 15.33
CA VAL A 123 4.63 -9.37 13.94
C VAL A 123 3.70 -10.25 13.11
N ASP A 124 3.42 -9.82 11.87
CA ASP A 124 2.59 -10.56 10.91
C ASP A 124 3.44 -11.09 9.74
N ARG A 125 3.16 -12.30 9.28
CA ARG A 125 3.71 -12.85 8.03
C ARG A 125 2.63 -13.58 7.24
N GLY A 126 2.76 -13.58 5.92
CA GLY A 126 1.83 -14.25 5.01
C GLY A 126 2.51 -15.30 4.12
N VAL A 127 1.75 -16.32 3.71
CA VAL A 127 2.07 -17.23 2.61
C VAL A 127 0.98 -17.13 1.53
N THR A 128 1.38 -17.34 0.28
CA THR A 128 0.47 -17.36 -0.88
C THR A 128 0.36 -18.78 -1.42
N MET A 129 -0.85 -19.20 -1.78
CA MET A 129 -1.17 -20.52 -2.31
C MET A 129 -1.98 -20.41 -3.60
N SER A 130 -1.52 -21.01 -4.69
CA SER A 130 -2.31 -21.13 -5.92
C SER A 130 -3.18 -22.39 -5.94
N THR A 131 -4.42 -22.26 -6.42
CA THR A 131 -5.35 -23.37 -6.66
C THR A 131 -5.66 -23.60 -8.15
N ASP A 132 -4.91 -22.98 -9.06
CA ASP A 132 -5.17 -23.04 -10.50
C ASP A 132 -4.55 -24.24 -11.22
N GLY A 133 -3.68 -25.01 -10.55
CA GLY A 133 -3.13 -26.27 -11.08
C GLY A 133 -2.40 -26.17 -12.43
N SER A 134 -2.06 -24.97 -12.90
CA SER A 134 -1.40 -24.73 -14.19
C SER A 134 -0.38 -23.59 -14.07
N ALA A 135 0.87 -23.92 -14.42
CA ALA A 135 2.06 -23.07 -14.49
C ALA A 135 2.55 -22.47 -13.16
N ILE A 136 3.64 -23.08 -12.68
CA ILE A 136 4.60 -22.55 -11.73
C ILE A 136 5.06 -21.17 -12.22
N PHE A 137 4.87 -20.16 -11.40
CA PHE A 137 5.88 -19.13 -11.33
C PHE A 137 6.79 -19.52 -10.19
N GLY A 138 8.06 -19.73 -10.55
CA GLY A 138 9.03 -20.43 -9.74
C GLY A 138 9.09 -19.88 -8.34
N ASP A 139 9.68 -20.69 -7.45
CA ASP A 139 10.64 -20.15 -6.50
C ASP A 139 11.22 -18.89 -7.10
N GLN A 140 10.85 -17.73 -6.56
CA GLN A 140 11.60 -16.54 -6.88
C GLN A 140 13.03 -16.93 -6.52
N PRO A 141 13.98 -16.96 -7.47
CA PRO A 141 15.38 -16.97 -7.10
C PRO A 141 15.49 -15.86 -6.08
N ILE A 142 16.13 -16.12 -4.93
CA ILE A 142 16.30 -15.13 -3.86
C ILE A 142 16.68 -13.82 -4.54
N SER A 143 15.69 -12.93 -4.70
CA SER A 143 15.86 -11.73 -5.48
C SER A 143 16.97 -10.98 -4.77
N ALA A 144 17.87 -10.37 -5.52
CA ALA A 144 18.72 -9.34 -4.92
C ALA A 144 17.80 -8.41 -4.11
N SER A 145 18.19 -8.13 -2.86
CA SER A 145 17.40 -7.32 -1.93
C SER A 145 16.95 -6.04 -2.65
N ARG A 146 15.64 -5.85 -2.77
CA ARG A 146 15.04 -4.69 -3.44
C ARG A 146 15.20 -3.46 -2.54
N PRO A 147 15.17 -2.24 -3.08
CA PRO A 147 15.17 -1.02 -2.28
C PRO A 147 14.18 -1.06 -1.10
N SER A 148 12.96 -1.54 -1.33
CA SER A 148 11.90 -1.70 -0.32
C SER A 148 12.16 -2.78 0.72
N ASP A 149 13.15 -3.65 0.54
CA ASP A 149 13.56 -4.65 1.53
C ASP A 149 14.58 -4.09 2.53
N LYS A 150 15.30 -3.02 2.13
CA LYS A 150 16.42 -2.39 2.87
C LYS A 150 15.98 -1.32 3.85
N ILE A 151 14.75 -0.83 3.75
CA ILE A 151 14.26 0.23 4.62
C ILE A 151 14.07 -0.28 6.07
N PRO A 152 14.51 0.48 7.08
CA PRO A 152 14.16 0.20 8.46
C PRO A 152 12.71 0.64 8.69
N THR A 153 11.94 -0.17 9.41
CA THR A 153 10.54 0.13 9.71
C THR A 153 10.33 0.09 11.22
N ASN A 154 9.63 1.11 11.74
CA ASN A 154 9.16 1.13 13.13
C ASN A 154 7.74 0.54 13.26
N GLU A 155 7.24 -0.02 12.16
CA GLU A 155 5.93 -0.66 12.01
C GLU A 155 6.18 -2.00 11.29
N PRO A 156 5.27 -2.98 11.36
CA PRO A 156 5.40 -4.21 10.61
C PRO A 156 5.64 -3.93 9.12
N LYS A 157 6.60 -4.61 8.49
CA LYS A 157 6.91 -4.43 7.05
C LYS A 157 5.68 -4.62 6.13
N SER A 158 4.64 -5.29 6.63
CA SER A 158 3.35 -5.45 5.95
C SER A 158 2.53 -4.15 5.88
N GLN A 159 2.73 -3.21 6.79
CA GLN A 159 1.97 -1.96 6.83
C GLN A 159 2.69 -0.79 6.17
N HIS A 160 3.86 -1.02 5.57
CA HIS A 160 4.71 0.06 5.06
C HIS A 160 4.21 0.71 3.76
N PHE A 161 3.75 -0.09 2.81
CA PHE A 161 3.27 0.38 1.51
C PHE A 161 1.74 0.32 1.44
N LEU A 162 1.16 1.10 0.52
CA LEU A 162 -0.29 1.25 0.31
C LEU A 162 -1.07 1.52 1.61
N SER A 163 -0.48 2.33 2.49
CA SER A 163 -1.03 2.60 3.83
C SER A 163 -0.77 4.04 4.25
N TYR A 164 -1.77 4.62 4.91
CA TYR A 164 -1.72 5.96 5.50
C TYR A 164 -0.90 6.03 6.79
N ILE A 165 -0.69 4.90 7.46
CA ILE A 165 0.00 4.82 8.77
C ILE A 165 1.40 5.45 8.68
N ASN A 166 2.07 5.32 7.54
CA ASN A 166 3.40 5.88 7.35
C ASN A 166 3.39 7.39 7.07
N VAL A 167 2.30 7.96 6.56
CA VAL A 167 2.29 9.37 6.12
C VAL A 167 2.00 10.32 7.28
N ASN A 168 1.20 9.91 8.27
CA ASN A 168 0.96 10.69 9.49
C ASN A 168 0.74 9.76 10.72
N PRO A 169 1.52 9.92 11.81
CA PRO A 169 1.43 9.09 13.01
C PRO A 169 0.07 9.13 13.72
N ASP A 170 -0.79 10.08 13.40
CA ASP A 170 -2.17 10.14 13.89
C ASP A 170 -3.10 9.08 13.27
N PHE A 171 -2.65 8.35 12.25
CA PHE A 171 -3.41 7.32 11.54
C PHE A 171 -3.14 5.89 12.01
N ARG A 172 -2.47 5.70 13.16
CA ARG A 172 -2.18 4.34 13.70
C ARG A 172 -3.43 3.50 14.02
N ASN A 173 -4.60 4.14 14.13
CA ASN A 173 -5.89 3.49 14.43
C ASN A 173 -6.85 3.42 13.23
N ILE A 174 -6.37 3.67 12.00
CA ILE A 174 -7.18 3.53 10.77
C ILE A 174 -6.64 2.38 9.90
N ASN A 175 -7.47 1.93 8.96
CA ASN A 175 -7.29 0.72 8.16
C ASN A 175 -7.39 -0.56 9.01
N THR A 176 -8.42 -0.64 9.86
CA THR A 176 -8.74 -1.85 10.62
C THR A 176 -9.90 -2.62 9.99
N LYS A 177 -10.12 -3.83 10.50
CA LYS A 177 -11.26 -4.67 10.10
C LYS A 177 -12.59 -4.00 10.46
N GLU A 178 -12.67 -3.43 11.66
CA GLU A 178 -13.83 -2.69 12.15
C GLU A 178 -14.19 -1.53 11.25
N GLU A 179 -13.21 -0.68 10.89
CA GLU A 179 -13.42 0.44 9.98
C GLU A 179 -13.89 -0.04 8.60
N SER A 180 -13.31 -1.14 8.10
CA SER A 180 -13.74 -1.71 6.83
C SER A 180 -15.17 -2.20 6.83
N CYS A 181 -15.60 -2.85 7.91
CA CYS A 181 -17.00 -3.22 8.05
C CYS A 181 -17.90 -1.98 8.15
N LEU A 182 -17.53 -0.98 8.94
CA LEU A 182 -18.30 0.26 9.06
C LEU A 182 -18.44 0.96 7.70
N TYR A 183 -17.40 0.96 6.87
CA TYR A 183 -17.47 1.42 5.50
C TYR A 183 -18.49 0.67 4.66
N TYR A 184 -18.40 -0.66 4.61
CA TYR A 184 -19.35 -1.47 3.86
C TYR A 184 -20.77 -1.35 4.40
N TYR A 185 -20.94 -1.14 5.70
CA TYR A 185 -22.24 -0.92 6.33
C TYR A 185 -22.85 0.41 5.86
N MET A 186 -22.06 1.49 5.86
CA MET A 186 -22.55 2.81 5.45
C MET A 186 -22.86 2.91 3.96
N ILE A 187 -22.11 2.24 3.08
CA ILE A 187 -22.47 2.15 1.66
C ILE A 187 -23.57 1.12 1.37
N GLY A 188 -24.07 0.44 2.41
CA GLY A 188 -25.27 -0.40 2.35
C GLY A 188 -25.06 -1.84 1.88
N VAL A 189 -23.82 -2.33 1.82
CA VAL A 189 -23.52 -3.68 1.27
C VAL A 189 -23.36 -4.78 2.31
N VAL A 190 -23.48 -4.46 3.59
CA VAL A 190 -23.65 -5.42 4.70
C VAL A 190 -24.84 -5.00 5.57
N THR A 191 -25.37 -5.87 6.43
CA THR A 191 -26.47 -5.52 7.36
C THR A 191 -25.98 -5.01 8.71
N GLY A 192 -24.73 -5.26 9.06
CA GLY A 192 -24.11 -4.79 10.30
C GLY A 192 -22.67 -5.25 10.45
N CYS A 193 -22.10 -4.95 11.62
CA CYS A 193 -20.74 -5.31 11.99
C CYS A 193 -20.73 -6.10 13.30
N GLY A 194 -19.96 -7.19 13.33
CA GLY A 194 -19.65 -7.93 14.54
C GLY A 194 -18.81 -7.09 15.50
N SER A 195 -18.69 -7.54 16.76
CA SER A 195 -17.88 -6.87 17.78
C SER A 195 -16.37 -6.88 17.47
N ASP A 196 -15.93 -7.78 16.59
CA ASP A 196 -14.57 -7.95 16.08
C ASP A 196 -14.40 -7.40 14.65
N GLY A 197 -15.36 -6.60 14.19
CA GLY A 197 -15.34 -6.00 12.86
C GLY A 197 -15.72 -6.94 11.72
N GLU A 198 -16.18 -8.18 11.97
CA GLU A 198 -16.68 -9.05 10.91
C GLU A 198 -17.91 -8.47 10.20
N MET A 199 -18.01 -8.70 8.90
CA MET A 199 -19.18 -8.31 8.11
C MET A 199 -20.36 -9.23 8.41
N ILE A 200 -21.51 -8.65 8.75
CA ILE A 200 -22.77 -9.40 8.92
C ILE A 200 -23.57 -9.36 7.62
N GLU A 201 -23.89 -10.54 7.08
CA GLU A 201 -24.70 -10.75 5.87
C GLU A 201 -24.32 -9.83 4.68
N PRO A 202 -23.16 -10.06 4.03
CA PRO A 202 -22.83 -9.36 2.79
C PRO A 202 -23.95 -9.50 1.75
N LYS A 203 -24.43 -8.36 1.23
CA LYS A 203 -25.58 -8.28 0.32
C LYS A 203 -25.20 -8.37 -1.16
N THR A 204 -23.91 -8.38 -1.46
CA THR A 204 -23.41 -8.47 -2.84
C THR A 204 -22.20 -9.38 -2.92
N ASN A 205 -21.96 -9.88 -4.11
CA ASN A 205 -20.76 -10.60 -4.51
C ASN A 205 -20.38 -10.15 -5.93
N PHE A 206 -19.25 -10.58 -6.44
CA PHE A 206 -18.76 -10.07 -7.73
C PHE A 206 -19.73 -10.33 -8.89
N THR A 207 -20.42 -11.48 -8.88
CA THR A 207 -21.39 -11.83 -9.90
C THR A 207 -22.60 -10.91 -9.85
N GLN A 208 -23.13 -10.65 -8.65
CA GLN A 208 -24.26 -9.76 -8.46
C GLN A 208 -23.88 -8.31 -8.80
N TRP A 209 -22.73 -7.82 -8.32
CA TRP A 209 -22.26 -6.47 -8.62
C TRP A 209 -22.10 -6.23 -10.14
N LYS A 210 -21.50 -7.18 -10.88
CA LYS A 210 -21.43 -7.07 -12.35
C LYS A 210 -22.81 -7.06 -13.00
N LYS A 211 -23.77 -7.80 -12.46
CA LYS A 211 -25.14 -7.83 -12.97
C LYS A 211 -25.85 -6.51 -12.77
N ASP A 212 -25.67 -5.88 -11.62
CA ASP A 212 -26.25 -4.57 -11.31
C ASP A 212 -25.76 -3.48 -12.28
N TRP A 213 -24.52 -3.61 -12.77
CA TRP A 213 -23.91 -2.68 -13.72
C TRP A 213 -23.98 -3.10 -15.18
N GLY A 214 -24.60 -4.24 -15.51
CA GLY A 214 -24.64 -4.75 -16.89
C GLY A 214 -23.28 -5.16 -17.44
N LEU A 215 -22.31 -5.41 -16.56
CA LEU A 215 -20.93 -5.82 -16.87
C LEU A 215 -20.76 -7.35 -17.00
N ASN A 216 -21.87 -8.08 -17.06
CA ASN A 216 -21.91 -9.50 -17.32
C ASN A 216 -21.50 -9.82 -18.76
N HIS A 217 -21.13 -11.07 -19.02
CA HIS A 217 -20.98 -11.54 -20.40
C HIS A 217 -22.35 -11.81 -21.06
N PRO A 218 -22.54 -11.47 -22.35
CA PRO A 218 -21.60 -10.74 -23.20
C PRO A 218 -21.53 -9.25 -22.82
N PHE A 219 -20.32 -8.71 -22.85
CA PHE A 219 -20.04 -7.33 -22.51
C PHE A 219 -20.59 -6.39 -23.60
N VAL A 220 -21.72 -5.74 -23.35
CA VAL A 220 -22.38 -4.84 -24.31
C VAL A 220 -22.30 -3.40 -23.78
N GLY A 221 -21.72 -2.49 -24.58
CA GLY A 221 -21.72 -1.06 -24.28
C GLY A 221 -20.65 -0.55 -23.31
N GLY A 222 -19.75 -1.42 -22.82
CA GLY A 222 -18.60 -1.00 -22.01
C GLY A 222 -17.27 -0.95 -22.80
N ALA A 223 -16.18 -0.61 -22.10
CA ALA A 223 -14.81 -0.68 -22.59
C ALA A 223 -13.96 -1.68 -21.80
N ARG A 224 -13.05 -2.40 -22.47
CA ARG A 224 -12.16 -3.41 -21.87
C ARG A 224 -10.72 -3.23 -22.33
N ALA A 225 -9.78 -3.49 -21.43
CA ALA A 225 -8.35 -3.60 -21.75
C ALA A 225 -7.62 -4.64 -20.87
N ILE A 226 -6.66 -5.36 -21.46
CA ILE A 226 -5.71 -6.24 -20.77
C ILE A 226 -4.31 -5.65 -20.89
N TYR A 227 -3.65 -5.41 -19.76
CA TYR A 227 -2.31 -4.84 -19.69
C TYR A 227 -1.63 -5.24 -18.38
N ALA A 228 -0.31 -5.10 -18.28
CA ALA A 228 0.37 -5.09 -16.98
C ALA A 228 0.64 -3.65 -16.55
N ASN A 229 0.33 -3.29 -15.30
CA ASN A 229 0.72 -2.00 -14.75
C ASN A 229 2.12 -2.14 -14.13
N LYS A 230 3.16 -1.69 -14.84
CA LYS A 230 4.56 -1.79 -14.37
C LYS A 230 4.92 -0.75 -13.31
N ALA A 231 4.13 0.32 -13.13
CA ALA A 231 4.50 1.47 -12.30
C ALA A 231 4.06 1.34 -10.84
N ASP A 232 2.80 0.96 -10.60
CA ASP A 232 2.20 1.06 -9.26
C ASP A 232 2.30 -0.25 -8.48
N LEU A 233 1.75 -1.34 -9.05
CA LEU A 233 1.61 -2.64 -8.35
C LEU A 233 2.29 -3.82 -9.07
N ASN A 234 2.77 -3.64 -10.31
CA ASN A 234 3.34 -4.72 -11.13
C ASN A 234 2.40 -5.94 -11.29
N LEU A 235 1.12 -5.68 -11.53
CA LEU A 235 0.10 -6.72 -11.73
C LEU A 235 -0.34 -6.73 -13.18
N GLN A 236 -0.60 -7.93 -13.71
CA GLN A 236 -1.41 -8.07 -14.92
C GLN A 236 -2.86 -7.75 -14.57
N ARG A 237 -3.56 -7.08 -15.48
CA ARG A 237 -4.87 -6.49 -15.23
C ARG A 237 -5.80 -6.78 -16.39
N ASN A 238 -7.01 -7.21 -16.05
CA ASN A 238 -8.13 -7.30 -16.99
C ASN A 238 -9.17 -6.24 -16.56
N MET A 239 -9.05 -5.05 -17.14
CA MET A 239 -9.82 -3.84 -16.80
C MET A 239 -11.09 -3.78 -17.64
N HIS A 240 -12.19 -3.40 -16.99
CA HIS A 240 -13.49 -3.17 -17.60
C HIS A 240 -14.11 -1.90 -17.02
N GLY A 241 -14.85 -1.17 -17.85
CA GLY A 241 -15.62 -0.03 -17.41
C GLY A 241 -16.91 0.11 -18.21
N VAL A 242 -17.89 0.76 -17.60
CA VAL A 242 -19.14 1.17 -18.24
C VAL A 242 -19.53 2.56 -17.75
N PHE A 243 -20.05 3.36 -18.68
CA PHE A 243 -20.73 4.60 -18.39
C PHE A 243 -22.18 4.50 -18.85
N TYR A 244 -23.11 4.84 -17.97
CA TYR A 244 -24.53 4.85 -18.28
C TYR A 244 -25.06 6.27 -18.28
N ALA A 245 -25.15 6.86 -19.48
CA ALA A 245 -25.51 8.25 -19.70
C ALA A 245 -26.87 8.67 -19.10
N PRO A 246 -27.96 7.87 -19.15
CA PRO A 246 -29.26 8.31 -18.65
C PRO A 246 -29.30 8.68 -17.17
N ASN A 247 -28.50 8.00 -16.33
CA ASN A 247 -28.42 8.29 -14.89
C ASN A 247 -27.09 8.95 -14.51
N ASP A 248 -26.26 9.27 -15.51
CA ASP A 248 -24.91 9.79 -15.33
C ASP A 248 -24.12 8.95 -14.32
N THR A 249 -24.01 7.63 -14.52
CA THR A 249 -23.33 6.72 -13.59
C THR A 249 -22.12 6.03 -14.23
N LEU A 250 -21.09 5.74 -13.42
CA LEU A 250 -19.82 5.18 -13.87
C LEU A 250 -19.42 3.99 -13.00
N ALA A 251 -19.00 2.87 -13.60
CA ALA A 251 -18.48 1.73 -12.84
C ALA A 251 -17.35 1.00 -13.56
N TYR A 252 -16.30 0.70 -12.80
CA TYR A 252 -15.05 0.11 -13.27
C TYR A 252 -14.76 -1.09 -12.39
N TYR A 253 -14.26 -2.17 -12.99
CA TYR A 253 -13.58 -3.21 -12.21
C TYR A 253 -12.31 -3.66 -12.92
N VAL A 254 -11.36 -4.12 -12.12
CA VAL A 254 -10.13 -4.71 -12.62
C VAL A 254 -9.80 -5.95 -11.81
N CYS A 255 -9.68 -7.06 -12.52
CA CYS A 255 -9.14 -8.29 -11.96
C CYS A 255 -7.63 -8.26 -12.05
N ASN A 256 -6.98 -8.52 -10.92
CA ASN A 256 -5.54 -8.41 -10.75
C ASN A 256 -4.92 -9.80 -10.63
N TYR A 257 -3.83 -9.98 -11.35
CA TYR A 257 -3.09 -11.23 -11.42
C TYR A 257 -1.60 -10.95 -11.22
N PRO A 258 -0.84 -11.88 -10.61
CA PRO A 258 0.59 -11.69 -10.42
C PRO A 258 1.29 -11.57 -11.78
N ARG A 259 2.35 -10.78 -11.82
CA ARG A 259 3.31 -10.74 -12.92
C ARG A 259 4.62 -11.32 -12.44
N VAL A 260 5.30 -12.09 -13.28
CA VAL A 260 6.44 -12.89 -12.85
C VAL A 260 7.75 -12.44 -13.46
N ASP A 261 7.66 -11.68 -14.56
CA ASP A 261 8.81 -11.08 -15.20
C ASP A 261 8.76 -9.58 -14.95
N ASP A 262 9.77 -9.02 -14.29
CA ASP A 262 9.77 -7.60 -13.94
C ASP A 262 10.01 -6.68 -15.17
N LEU A 263 10.53 -7.17 -16.30
CA LEU A 263 11.31 -6.29 -17.19
C LEU A 263 11.02 -6.23 -18.70
N ASP A 264 10.18 -7.07 -19.31
CA ASP A 264 10.11 -7.08 -20.78
C ASP A 264 8.85 -6.45 -21.41
N GLU A 265 9.06 -5.63 -22.45
CA GLU A 265 8.01 -5.22 -23.41
C GLU A 265 7.60 -6.42 -24.27
N GLY A 266 6.30 -6.56 -24.56
CA GLY A 266 5.75 -7.78 -25.18
C GLY A 266 5.52 -8.92 -24.19
N ALA A 267 5.35 -8.60 -22.90
CA ALA A 267 5.10 -9.57 -21.84
C ALA A 267 3.98 -10.54 -22.20
N ASN A 268 4.18 -11.81 -21.85
CA ASN A 268 3.12 -12.79 -21.94
C ASN A 268 2.14 -12.56 -20.79
N LEU A 269 1.01 -11.92 -21.09
CA LEU A 269 -0.02 -11.58 -20.11
C LEU A 269 -0.94 -12.79 -19.81
N ASP A 270 -0.36 -13.99 -19.78
CA ASP A 270 -1.08 -15.27 -19.72
C ASP A 270 -2.04 -15.34 -18.53
N ASN A 271 -1.64 -14.87 -17.35
CA ASN A 271 -2.52 -14.90 -16.19
C ASN A 271 -3.80 -14.09 -16.42
N ALA A 272 -3.68 -12.87 -16.95
CA ALA A 272 -4.84 -12.03 -17.22
C ALA A 272 -5.62 -12.48 -18.47
N ILE A 273 -4.95 -13.06 -19.47
CA ILE A 273 -5.58 -13.56 -20.70
C ILE A 273 -6.37 -14.84 -20.42
N HIS A 274 -5.81 -15.75 -19.63
CA HIS A 274 -6.36 -17.07 -19.33
C HIS A 274 -7.07 -17.16 -17.97
N ASN A 275 -7.15 -16.04 -17.23
CA ASN A 275 -7.72 -15.95 -15.88
C ASN A 275 -7.08 -16.93 -14.88
N LEU A 276 -5.75 -17.03 -14.89
CA LEU A 276 -4.98 -17.89 -14.00
C LEU A 276 -4.39 -17.07 -12.86
N ASN A 277 -4.35 -17.64 -11.66
CA ASN A 277 -3.80 -17.03 -10.45
C ASN A 277 -4.48 -15.70 -10.13
N LEU A 278 -5.81 -15.63 -10.24
CA LEU A 278 -6.56 -14.45 -9.85
C LEU A 278 -6.28 -14.13 -8.37
N ALA A 279 -5.78 -12.93 -8.08
CA ALA A 279 -5.55 -12.48 -6.71
C ALA A 279 -6.82 -11.86 -6.12
N ALA A 280 -7.38 -10.86 -6.82
CA ALA A 280 -8.62 -10.21 -6.46
C ALA A 280 -9.15 -9.39 -7.65
N CYS A 281 -10.47 -9.21 -7.72
CA CYS A 281 -11.09 -8.19 -8.55
C CYS A 281 -11.50 -7.02 -7.67
N VAL A 282 -10.98 -5.83 -7.96
CA VAL A 282 -11.38 -4.60 -7.28
C VAL A 282 -12.33 -3.82 -8.17
N ALA A 283 -13.35 -3.21 -7.58
CA ALA A 283 -14.33 -2.42 -8.30
C ALA A 283 -14.49 -1.04 -7.68
N MET A 284 -14.78 -0.07 -8.54
CA MET A 284 -15.17 1.28 -8.16
C MET A 284 -16.44 1.65 -8.89
N GLU A 285 -17.35 2.31 -8.19
CA GLU A 285 -18.55 2.86 -8.80
C GLU A 285 -18.81 4.28 -8.34
N LYS A 286 -19.52 5.02 -9.18
CA LYS A 286 -20.11 6.31 -8.87
C LYS A 286 -21.54 6.28 -9.38
N GLY A 287 -22.45 6.05 -8.44
CA GLY A 287 -23.88 5.94 -8.69
C GLY A 287 -24.54 7.32 -8.84
N SER A 288 -25.86 7.33 -8.88
CA SER A 288 -26.66 8.56 -8.98
C SER A 288 -26.57 9.45 -7.73
N ASP A 289 -26.08 8.89 -6.62
CA ASP A 289 -25.70 9.65 -5.41
C ASP A 289 -24.42 10.46 -5.60
N ASN A 290 -23.72 10.29 -6.73
CA ASN A 290 -22.47 10.95 -7.08
C ASN A 290 -21.30 10.61 -6.14
N ILE A 291 -21.42 9.52 -5.36
CA ILE A 291 -20.44 9.08 -4.37
C ILE A 291 -19.60 7.96 -4.97
N THR A 292 -18.27 8.11 -4.89
CA THR A 292 -17.32 7.07 -5.31
C THR A 292 -17.21 6.00 -4.23
N LYS A 293 -17.49 4.74 -4.58
CA LYS A 293 -17.42 3.59 -3.66
C LYS A 293 -16.39 2.56 -4.15
N PHE A 294 -15.81 1.81 -3.22
CA PHE A 294 -14.79 0.80 -3.46
C PHE A 294 -15.32 -0.57 -3.02
N TYR A 295 -14.97 -1.60 -3.80
CA TYR A 295 -15.27 -3.00 -3.48
C TYR A 295 -14.05 -3.85 -3.80
N VAL A 296 -13.85 -4.89 -3.01
CA VAL A 296 -12.88 -5.95 -3.31
C VAL A 296 -13.59 -7.27 -3.28
N PHE A 297 -13.37 -8.06 -4.32
CA PHE A 297 -13.86 -9.42 -4.43
C PHE A 297 -12.70 -10.40 -4.54
N GLY A 298 -12.74 -11.45 -3.72
CA GLY A 298 -11.78 -12.55 -3.76
C GLY A 298 -11.95 -13.42 -5.01
N PRO A 299 -11.08 -14.41 -5.21
CA PRO A 299 -11.18 -15.31 -6.37
C PRO A 299 -12.46 -16.15 -6.38
N SER A 300 -13.04 -16.43 -5.22
CA SER A 300 -14.37 -17.05 -5.08
C SER A 300 -15.52 -16.14 -5.52
N GLY A 301 -15.26 -14.84 -5.65
CA GLY A 301 -16.26 -13.81 -5.90
C GLY A 301 -16.85 -13.19 -4.63
N ASP A 302 -16.47 -13.67 -3.46
CA ASP A 302 -16.94 -13.14 -2.17
C ASP A 302 -16.39 -11.72 -1.92
N LEU A 303 -17.19 -10.89 -1.25
CA LEU A 303 -16.77 -9.56 -0.80
C LEU A 303 -15.68 -9.69 0.27
N LEU A 304 -14.59 -8.95 0.13
CA LEU A 304 -13.46 -8.93 1.07
C LEU A 304 -13.32 -7.56 1.76
N GLN A 305 -12.95 -7.58 3.04
CA GLN A 305 -12.60 -6.38 3.83
C GLN A 305 -11.16 -5.91 3.61
N SER A 306 -10.30 -6.77 3.09
CA SER A 306 -8.90 -6.45 2.85
C SER A 306 -8.38 -7.04 1.55
N VAL A 307 -7.25 -6.52 1.09
CA VAL A 307 -6.52 -7.06 -0.05
C VAL A 307 -5.01 -6.91 0.11
N ASN A 308 -4.25 -7.88 -0.40
CA ASN A 308 -2.79 -7.81 -0.55
C ASN A 308 -2.39 -7.66 -2.02
N LEU A 309 -2.22 -6.41 -2.47
CA LEU A 309 -1.87 -6.10 -3.87
C LEU A 309 -0.39 -5.78 -4.10
N ASP A 310 0.40 -5.61 -3.03
CA ASP A 310 1.83 -5.27 -3.10
C ASP A 310 2.76 -6.42 -2.67
N GLY A 311 2.19 -7.53 -2.19
CA GLY A 311 2.94 -8.66 -1.63
C GLY A 311 3.45 -8.40 -0.21
N ARG A 312 2.97 -7.35 0.46
CA ARG A 312 3.34 -6.98 1.82
C ARG A 312 2.11 -7.03 2.72
N GLY A 313 1.37 -8.14 2.71
CA GLY A 313 0.26 -8.37 3.65
C GLY A 313 -1.04 -7.64 3.33
N GLU A 314 -2.09 -7.99 4.09
CA GLU A 314 -3.43 -7.45 3.91
C GLU A 314 -3.55 -5.98 4.30
N LYS A 315 -4.38 -5.25 3.55
CA LYS A 315 -4.71 -3.85 3.80
C LYS A 315 -6.21 -3.67 3.70
N TYR A 316 -6.81 -3.09 4.73
CA TYR A 316 -8.25 -2.95 4.82
C TYR A 316 -8.80 -1.83 3.92
N ILE A 317 -10.02 -2.05 3.44
CA ILE A 317 -10.78 -1.13 2.57
C ILE A 317 -11.58 -0.16 3.46
N PRO A 318 -11.67 1.14 3.13
CA PRO A 318 -11.25 1.79 1.88
C PRO A 318 -9.79 2.26 1.86
N GLY A 319 -9.08 2.15 2.99
CA GLY A 319 -7.70 2.61 3.17
C GLY A 319 -6.72 2.26 2.05
N ALA A 320 -6.71 0.98 1.67
CA ALA A 320 -5.84 0.46 0.61
C ALA A 320 -6.07 1.13 -0.77
N CYS A 321 -7.25 1.72 -0.99
CA CYS A 321 -7.62 2.38 -2.23
C CYS A 321 -7.43 3.89 -2.13
N VAL A 322 -7.89 4.49 -1.03
CA VAL A 322 -7.87 5.94 -0.79
C VAL A 322 -6.44 6.50 -0.86
N VAL A 323 -5.44 5.71 -0.47
CA VAL A 323 -4.01 6.08 -0.55
C VAL A 323 -3.57 6.58 -1.93
N CYS A 324 -4.20 6.09 -3.00
CA CYS A 324 -3.94 6.55 -4.36
C CYS A 324 -5.13 7.25 -5.01
N HIS A 325 -6.36 6.81 -4.72
CA HIS A 325 -7.57 7.38 -5.31
C HIS A 325 -8.02 8.70 -4.65
N GLY A 326 -7.37 9.09 -3.55
CA GLY A 326 -7.80 10.23 -2.75
C GLY A 326 -9.00 9.93 -1.88
N GLY A 327 -9.28 10.85 -0.96
CA GLY A 327 -10.35 10.72 0.00
C GLY A 327 -10.32 11.89 0.98
N LYS A 328 -10.72 13.09 0.56
CA LYS A 328 -10.57 14.32 1.37
C LYS A 328 -11.25 14.23 2.73
N LYS A 329 -12.31 13.43 2.83
CA LYS A 329 -13.10 13.19 4.04
C LYS A 329 -12.69 11.93 4.81
N TYR A 330 -11.65 11.24 4.34
CA TYR A 330 -11.05 10.13 5.07
C TYR A 330 -10.24 10.68 6.26
N THR A 331 -10.89 10.79 7.42
CA THR A 331 -10.31 11.37 8.63
C THR A 331 -10.39 10.42 9.81
N LYS A 332 -9.38 10.50 10.69
CA LYS A 332 -9.16 9.60 11.84
C LYS A 332 -10.23 9.70 12.94
N ASP A 333 -10.92 10.83 13.04
CA ASP A 333 -11.71 11.18 14.23
C ASP A 333 -13.20 10.84 14.08
N ASN A 334 -13.67 10.59 12.85
CA ASN A 334 -15.05 10.24 12.62
C ASN A 334 -15.26 9.65 11.22
N PHE A 335 -15.27 8.32 11.10
CA PHE A 335 -15.79 7.66 9.89
C PHE A 335 -17.33 7.73 9.91
N THR A 336 -17.86 8.96 9.86
CA THR A 336 -19.30 9.27 9.80
C THR A 336 -19.76 9.65 8.40
N GLU A 337 -18.81 9.79 7.48
CA GLU A 337 -19.07 10.15 6.10
C GLU A 337 -18.48 9.09 5.19
N TYR A 338 -19.36 8.39 4.47
CA TYR A 338 -18.96 7.38 3.49
C TYR A 338 -18.68 7.98 2.12
N ASP A 339 -19.06 9.24 1.89
CA ASP A 339 -18.59 10.00 0.73
C ASP A 339 -17.16 10.48 0.98
N LEU A 340 -16.21 9.72 0.47
CA LEU A 340 -14.80 10.02 0.65
C LEU A 340 -14.33 11.15 -0.28
N GLU A 341 -15.12 11.54 -1.28
CA GLU A 341 -14.68 12.39 -2.40
C GLU A 341 -13.47 11.80 -3.16
N SER A 342 -13.44 10.47 -3.31
CA SER A 342 -12.41 9.76 -4.06
C SER A 342 -12.57 9.91 -5.59
N ASN A 343 -11.45 9.79 -6.30
CA ASN A 343 -11.37 9.93 -7.75
C ASN A 343 -10.99 8.62 -8.44
N PHE A 344 -11.50 8.43 -9.66
CA PHE A 344 -10.97 7.42 -10.57
C PHE A 344 -9.60 7.87 -11.09
N LEU A 345 -8.66 6.94 -11.21
CA LEU A 345 -7.33 7.26 -11.74
C LEU A 345 -7.32 7.16 -13.27
N PRO A 346 -6.72 8.14 -13.97
CA PRO A 346 -6.60 8.08 -15.40
C PRO A 346 -5.57 7.01 -15.82
N PHE A 347 -5.80 6.40 -16.98
CA PHE A 347 -4.98 5.38 -17.60
C PHE A 347 -3.82 6.02 -18.35
N ASP A 348 -2.66 6.08 -17.72
CA ASP A 348 -1.39 6.46 -18.35
C ASP A 348 -0.78 5.26 -19.08
N LEU A 349 -0.83 5.27 -20.40
CA LEU A 349 -0.37 4.14 -21.21
C LEU A 349 1.16 3.93 -21.12
N GLU A 350 1.94 4.91 -20.69
CA GLU A 350 3.40 4.73 -20.46
C GLU A 350 3.71 3.91 -19.20
N ASN A 351 2.76 3.84 -18.26
CA ASN A 351 2.86 3.00 -17.08
C ASN A 351 2.48 1.54 -17.35
N PHE A 352 2.04 1.22 -18.57
CA PHE A 352 1.54 -0.10 -18.93
C PHE A 352 2.49 -0.87 -19.84
N VAL A 353 2.36 -2.19 -19.80
CA VAL A 353 2.96 -3.15 -20.74
C VAL A 353 1.81 -3.90 -21.41
N PHE A 354 1.92 -4.05 -22.73
CA PHE A 354 0.91 -4.70 -23.55
C PHE A 354 1.46 -5.99 -24.15
N SER A 355 0.56 -6.95 -24.41
CA SER A 355 0.91 -8.17 -25.11
C SER A 355 1.20 -7.89 -26.59
N SER A 356 2.03 -8.71 -27.21
CA SER A 356 2.23 -8.73 -28.67
C SER A 356 1.13 -9.50 -29.41
N GLN A 357 0.24 -10.20 -28.71
CA GLN A 357 -0.86 -10.96 -29.31
C GLN A 357 -1.84 -10.02 -30.05
N VAL A 358 -2.37 -10.52 -31.18
CA VAL A 358 -3.35 -9.79 -31.99
C VAL A 358 -4.56 -9.41 -31.14
N GLY A 359 -4.97 -8.13 -31.20
CA GLY A 359 -6.07 -7.59 -30.41
C GLY A 359 -5.68 -7.13 -28.99
N LEU A 360 -4.47 -7.44 -28.52
CA LEU A 360 -3.99 -7.09 -27.17
C LEU A 360 -2.77 -6.15 -27.19
N THR A 361 -2.37 -5.65 -28.35
CA THR A 361 -1.33 -4.63 -28.47
C THR A 361 -1.81 -3.27 -27.93
N LYS A 362 -0.87 -2.37 -27.58
CA LYS A 362 -1.19 -0.97 -27.19
C LYS A 362 -2.15 -0.33 -28.20
N LYS A 363 -1.79 -0.37 -29.48
CA LYS A 363 -2.58 0.19 -30.58
C LYS A 363 -3.98 -0.41 -30.69
N ALA A 364 -4.13 -1.73 -30.51
CA ALA A 364 -5.42 -2.38 -30.59
C ALA A 364 -6.37 -1.98 -29.45
N GLN A 365 -5.81 -1.64 -28.28
CA GLN A 365 -6.57 -1.36 -27.06
C GLN A 365 -6.71 0.14 -26.75
N GLU A 366 -5.98 0.99 -27.46
CA GLU A 366 -5.90 2.42 -27.19
C GLU A 366 -7.25 3.12 -27.26
N LYS A 367 -8.11 2.75 -28.22
CA LYS A 367 -9.48 3.29 -28.30
C LYS A 367 -10.29 2.99 -27.04
N SER A 368 -10.20 1.76 -26.51
CA SER A 368 -10.87 1.38 -25.27
C SER A 368 -10.31 2.13 -24.07
N LEU A 369 -8.99 2.25 -23.95
CA LEU A 369 -8.35 2.99 -22.86
C LEU A 369 -8.64 4.49 -22.91
N ARG A 370 -8.69 5.07 -24.11
CA ARG A 370 -9.11 6.45 -24.34
C ARG A 370 -10.55 6.65 -23.87
N GLN A 371 -11.47 5.76 -24.24
CA GLN A 371 -12.86 5.84 -23.80
C GLN A 371 -12.96 5.77 -22.26
N LEU A 372 -12.20 4.87 -21.63
CA LEU A 372 -12.12 4.80 -20.17
C LEU A 372 -11.59 6.10 -19.55
N ASN A 373 -10.61 6.75 -20.17
CA ASN A 373 -10.11 8.06 -19.75
C ASN A 373 -11.17 9.16 -19.93
N GLU A 374 -11.81 9.23 -21.09
CA GLU A 374 -12.83 10.24 -21.38
C GLU A 374 -13.99 10.18 -20.39
N TRP A 375 -14.48 8.98 -20.04
CA TRP A 375 -15.49 8.85 -19.00
C TRP A 375 -15.02 9.33 -17.62
N ILE A 376 -13.75 9.12 -17.26
CA ILE A 376 -13.19 9.66 -16.00
C ILE A 376 -13.17 11.20 -16.04
N ARG A 377 -12.68 11.78 -17.14
CA ARG A 377 -12.65 13.24 -17.33
C ARG A 377 -14.04 13.83 -17.20
N ASP A 378 -15.03 13.23 -17.84
CA ASP A 378 -16.40 13.74 -17.89
C ASP A 378 -17.10 13.66 -16.51
N LYS A 379 -16.53 12.91 -15.55
CA LYS A 379 -16.95 12.89 -14.14
C LYS A 379 -16.33 13.97 -13.26
N ILE A 380 -15.37 14.71 -13.77
CA ILE A 380 -14.85 15.88 -13.08
C ILE A 380 -15.92 16.99 -13.14
N PRO A 381 -16.30 17.59 -12.00
CA PRO A 381 -17.24 18.71 -11.99
C PRO A 381 -16.77 19.84 -12.90
N THR A 382 -17.67 20.37 -13.74
CA THR A 382 -17.34 21.48 -14.67
C THR A 382 -16.95 22.77 -13.96
N THR A 383 -17.22 22.88 -12.66
CA THR A 383 -16.75 23.96 -11.77
C THR A 383 -15.25 23.86 -11.44
N GLU A 384 -14.63 22.72 -11.74
CA GLU A 384 -13.21 22.43 -11.54
C GLU A 384 -12.51 22.16 -12.89
N PRO A 385 -12.58 23.05 -13.90
CA PRO A 385 -12.04 22.79 -15.22
C PRO A 385 -10.50 22.67 -15.23
N ALA A 386 -9.84 23.20 -14.20
CA ALA A 386 -8.40 23.05 -13.96
C ALA A 386 -8.06 21.78 -13.14
N HIS A 387 -8.96 20.80 -13.07
CA HIS A 387 -8.69 19.57 -12.33
C HIS A 387 -7.51 18.80 -12.95
N PRO A 388 -6.54 18.35 -12.14
CA PRO A 388 -5.36 17.59 -12.57
C PRO A 388 -5.62 16.47 -13.58
N ILE A 389 -6.65 15.67 -13.28
CA ILE A 389 -7.03 14.50 -14.09
C ILE A 389 -7.57 14.93 -15.46
N ALA A 390 -8.39 15.98 -15.50
CA ALA A 390 -8.95 16.50 -16.75
C ALA A 390 -7.87 17.14 -17.63
N GLU A 391 -6.92 17.90 -17.05
CA GLU A 391 -5.79 18.46 -17.79
C GLU A 391 -4.94 17.37 -18.44
N LEU A 392 -4.61 16.31 -17.70
CA LEU A 392 -3.81 15.20 -18.23
C LEU A 392 -4.53 14.46 -19.36
N ILE A 393 -5.82 14.12 -19.18
CA ILE A 393 -6.58 13.41 -20.21
C ILE A 393 -6.72 14.26 -21.47
N ASN A 394 -7.01 15.55 -21.34
CA ASN A 394 -7.09 16.47 -22.48
C ASN A 394 -5.73 16.65 -23.17
N GLY A 395 -4.63 16.66 -22.40
CA GLY A 395 -3.28 16.73 -22.95
C GLY A 395 -2.82 15.46 -23.66
N TRP A 396 -3.24 14.28 -23.18
CA TRP A 396 -2.99 12.99 -23.83
C TRP A 396 -3.81 12.80 -25.10
N TYR A 397 -5.01 13.38 -25.16
CA TYR A 397 -5.93 13.28 -26.29
C TYR A 397 -6.45 14.66 -26.71
N PRO A 398 -5.62 15.49 -27.37
CA PRO A 398 -6.00 16.85 -27.75
C PRO A 398 -7.13 16.90 -28.79
N ASP A 399 -7.30 15.85 -29.61
CA ASP A 399 -8.30 15.78 -30.67
C ASP A 399 -9.10 14.46 -30.61
N PRO A 400 -10.33 14.38 -31.13
CA PRO A 400 -11.15 13.15 -31.16
C PRO A 400 -10.47 11.92 -31.76
N ASP A 401 -9.52 12.11 -32.68
CA ASP A 401 -8.82 11.03 -33.39
C ASP A 401 -7.32 10.96 -33.08
N SER A 402 -6.82 11.77 -32.14
CA SER A 402 -5.40 11.74 -31.76
C SER A 402 -5.02 10.42 -31.07
N GLU A 403 -3.83 9.92 -31.40
CA GLU A 403 -3.16 8.88 -30.61
C GLU A 403 -2.74 9.44 -29.24
N PHE A 404 -2.51 8.55 -28.27
CA PHE A 404 -2.06 8.88 -26.93
C PHE A 404 -0.73 9.65 -26.97
N ASN A 405 -0.76 10.91 -26.56
CA ASN A 405 0.41 11.76 -26.50
C ASN A 405 1.24 11.46 -25.22
N SER A 406 2.20 10.55 -25.34
CA SER A 406 3.10 10.20 -24.25
C SER A 406 4.06 11.33 -23.86
N SER A 407 4.26 12.31 -24.73
CA SER A 407 5.15 13.46 -24.51
C SER A 407 4.47 14.65 -23.83
N PHE A 408 3.16 14.56 -23.53
CA PHE A 408 2.45 15.66 -22.88
C PHE A 408 3.05 16.02 -21.50
N VAL A 409 3.35 17.30 -21.34
CA VAL A 409 3.75 17.92 -20.08
C VAL A 409 2.72 19.01 -19.74
N PRO A 410 2.11 18.98 -18.53
CA PRO A 410 1.18 20.02 -18.10
C PRO A 410 1.82 21.41 -18.14
N ALA A 411 1.02 22.44 -18.41
CA ALA A 411 1.55 23.80 -18.63
C ALA A 411 2.28 24.33 -17.39
N GLY A 412 1.84 23.93 -16.19
CA GLY A 412 2.48 24.28 -14.92
C GLY A 412 3.91 23.75 -14.74
N TRP A 413 4.37 22.86 -15.62
CA TRP A 413 5.71 22.27 -15.62
C TRP A 413 6.62 22.81 -16.73
N ALA A 414 6.16 23.80 -17.50
CA ALA A 414 6.95 24.45 -18.53
C ALA A 414 8.30 24.94 -17.96
N SER A 415 9.37 24.81 -18.75
CA SER A 415 10.76 25.07 -18.38
C SER A 415 11.35 24.15 -17.29
N ASN A 416 10.59 23.16 -16.80
CA ASN A 416 11.00 22.18 -15.79
C ASN A 416 10.68 20.75 -16.24
N GLU A 417 10.63 20.52 -17.55
CA GLU A 417 10.20 19.28 -18.19
C GLU A 417 11.10 18.11 -17.81
N GLN A 418 12.39 18.34 -17.58
CA GLN A 418 13.32 17.28 -17.19
C GLN A 418 12.94 16.69 -15.83
N LEU A 419 12.74 17.54 -14.81
CA LEU A 419 12.32 17.09 -13.48
C LEU A 419 10.95 16.39 -13.52
N TYR A 420 10.03 16.92 -14.32
CA TYR A 420 8.74 16.30 -14.52
C TYR A 420 8.86 14.90 -15.13
N ASN A 421 9.56 14.76 -16.25
CA ASN A 421 9.68 13.51 -16.99
C ASN A 421 10.53 12.45 -16.26
N ASP A 422 11.58 12.88 -15.56
CA ASP A 422 12.49 11.96 -14.86
C ASP A 422 11.98 11.58 -13.47
N VAL A 423 11.08 12.36 -12.84
CA VAL A 423 10.67 12.14 -11.45
C VAL A 423 9.15 12.14 -11.27
N VAL A 424 8.48 13.24 -11.59
CA VAL A 424 7.07 13.41 -11.22
C VAL A 424 6.16 12.49 -12.00
N LYS A 425 6.29 12.48 -13.34
CA LYS A 425 5.50 11.64 -14.23
C LYS A 425 5.59 10.15 -13.88
N PRO A 426 6.79 9.55 -13.68
CA PRO A 426 6.90 8.11 -13.45
C PRO A 426 6.64 7.66 -12.01
N TYR A 427 6.82 8.53 -11.01
CA TYR A 427 6.86 8.11 -9.60
C TYR A 427 5.89 8.81 -8.65
N CYS A 428 5.29 9.93 -9.06
CA CYS A 428 4.45 10.73 -8.16
C CYS A 428 3.04 10.95 -8.73
N ARG A 429 2.97 11.25 -10.03
CA ARG A 429 1.78 11.82 -10.68
C ARG A 429 0.54 10.97 -10.49
N THR A 430 0.58 9.66 -10.75
CA THR A 430 -0.60 8.77 -10.79
C THR A 430 -1.50 8.94 -9.56
N CYS A 431 -0.94 8.83 -8.35
CA CYS A 431 -1.72 8.97 -7.11
C CYS A 431 -1.90 10.45 -6.73
N HIS A 432 -0.87 11.30 -6.90
CA HIS A 432 -0.93 12.67 -6.40
C HIS A 432 -1.92 13.56 -7.12
N ILE A 433 -2.20 13.35 -8.41
CA ILE A 433 -3.23 14.12 -9.15
C ILE A 433 -4.65 13.86 -8.64
N ALA A 434 -4.89 12.73 -7.99
CA ALA A 434 -6.17 12.38 -7.37
C ALA A 434 -6.26 12.84 -5.91
N LEU A 435 -5.11 13.06 -5.26
CA LEU A 435 -5.00 13.48 -3.85
C LEU A 435 -4.96 15.00 -3.69
N THR A 436 -4.16 15.70 -4.50
CA THR A 436 -3.82 17.11 -4.27
C THR A 436 -3.34 17.83 -5.54
N PRO A 437 -3.66 19.12 -5.73
CA PRO A 437 -3.11 19.92 -6.82
C PRO A 437 -1.61 20.26 -6.66
N ASN A 438 -0.96 19.84 -5.56
CA ASN A 438 0.43 20.21 -5.25
C ASN A 438 1.47 19.68 -6.25
N PHE A 439 1.10 18.75 -7.14
CA PHE A 439 1.98 18.17 -8.16
C PHE A 439 1.68 18.67 -9.58
N MET A 440 0.79 19.66 -9.74
CA MET A 440 0.40 20.19 -11.04
C MET A 440 1.33 21.24 -11.62
N THR A 441 2.04 21.95 -10.75
CA THR A 441 2.96 23.00 -11.17
C THR A 441 4.31 22.80 -10.50
N PHE A 442 5.37 23.24 -11.18
CA PHE A 442 6.70 23.29 -10.59
C PHE A 442 6.73 24.15 -9.32
N LEU A 443 5.99 25.27 -9.29
CA LEU A 443 5.93 26.14 -8.13
C LEU A 443 5.34 25.40 -6.92
N ASN A 444 4.21 24.71 -7.08
CA ASN A 444 3.63 23.94 -6.00
C ASN A 444 4.60 22.85 -5.53
N PHE A 445 5.19 22.10 -6.46
CA PHE A 445 6.14 21.04 -6.15
C PHE A 445 7.37 21.55 -5.37
N SER A 446 7.93 22.70 -5.76
CA SER A 446 9.10 23.32 -5.14
C SER A 446 8.86 23.87 -3.74
N VAL A 447 7.67 24.40 -3.47
CA VAL A 447 7.29 24.83 -2.11
C VAL A 447 7.31 23.66 -1.12
N TYR A 448 7.02 22.43 -1.58
CA TYR A 448 7.06 21.22 -0.73
C TYR A 448 8.41 20.49 -0.72
N SER A 449 9.46 21.04 -1.34
CA SER A 449 10.78 20.38 -1.45
C SER A 449 11.35 19.91 -0.11
N HIS A 450 11.19 20.69 0.97
CA HIS A 450 11.63 20.28 2.31
C HIS A 450 10.92 19.01 2.79
N ASN A 451 9.59 18.98 2.69
CA ASN A 451 8.79 17.80 3.04
C ASN A 451 9.10 16.63 2.11
N LEU A 452 9.33 16.90 0.83
CA LEU A 452 9.70 15.87 -0.15
C LEU A 452 11.03 15.21 0.22
N LYS A 453 12.04 15.99 0.61
CA LYS A 453 13.32 15.49 1.11
C LYS A 453 13.11 14.59 2.33
N ALA A 454 12.33 15.04 3.30
CA ALA A 454 12.00 14.25 4.49
C ALA A 454 11.28 12.92 4.15
N LEU A 455 10.27 12.96 3.29
CA LEU A 455 9.43 11.80 2.97
C LEU A 455 10.12 10.79 2.04
N VAL A 456 10.90 11.27 1.06
CA VAL A 456 11.58 10.41 0.09
C VAL A 456 12.93 9.95 0.63
N CYS A 457 13.79 10.86 1.11
CA CYS A 457 15.14 10.53 1.55
C CYS A 457 15.21 10.02 3.00
N GLY A 458 14.09 10.09 3.72
CA GLY A 458 14.01 9.89 5.16
C GLY A 458 14.53 11.11 5.94
N ASN A 459 13.95 11.35 7.11
CA ASN A 459 14.53 12.31 8.07
C ASN A 459 15.88 11.78 8.52
N ALA A 460 16.98 12.40 8.08
CA ALA A 460 18.25 12.24 8.76
C ALA A 460 18.09 12.84 10.16
N SER A 461 18.36 12.06 11.21
CA SER A 461 18.69 12.67 12.50
C SER A 461 19.78 13.72 12.24
N ALA A 462 19.54 14.97 12.64
CA ALA A 462 20.57 16.02 12.59
C ALA A 462 21.70 15.76 13.61
N ASP A 463 21.54 14.73 14.45
CA ASP A 463 22.46 14.34 15.50
C ASP A 463 23.20 13.06 15.06
N PRO A 464 24.53 13.13 14.79
CA PRO A 464 25.34 11.98 14.43
C PRO A 464 25.46 10.93 15.54
N ASP A 465 25.11 11.29 16.79
CA ASP A 465 25.12 10.38 17.95
C ASP A 465 23.73 9.79 18.25
N ASN A 466 22.67 10.27 17.58
CA ASN A 466 21.30 9.78 17.77
C ASN A 466 20.88 8.90 16.59
N LEU A 467 20.97 7.58 16.81
CA LEU A 467 20.68 6.50 15.86
C LEU A 467 19.17 6.34 15.55
N THR A 468 18.41 7.42 15.37
CA THR A 468 17.04 7.27 14.88
C THR A 468 17.07 6.83 13.41
N PRO A 469 16.48 5.67 13.05
CA PRO A 469 16.51 5.19 11.67
C PRO A 469 15.82 6.18 10.73
N LYS A 470 16.38 6.38 9.53
CA LYS A 470 15.70 7.13 8.46
C LYS A 470 14.39 6.42 8.11
N ILE A 471 13.26 7.11 8.22
CA ILE A 471 11.94 6.58 7.85
C ILE A 471 11.57 7.09 6.46
N TYR A 472 11.56 6.18 5.49
CA TYR A 472 11.17 6.44 4.12
C TYR A 472 9.66 6.28 4.00
N LYS A 473 8.95 7.25 3.42
CA LYS A 473 7.46 7.26 3.39
C LYS A 473 6.90 7.36 1.97
N MET A 474 7.73 7.80 1.03
CA MET A 474 7.36 7.99 -0.37
C MET A 474 8.44 7.43 -1.31
N PRO A 475 8.06 6.93 -2.50
CA PRO A 475 6.68 6.64 -2.95
C PRO A 475 5.98 5.57 -2.09
N ASN A 476 4.67 5.74 -1.85
CA ASN A 476 3.89 4.85 -0.98
C ASN A 476 3.44 3.54 -1.69
N ALA A 477 3.68 3.42 -2.99
CA ALA A 477 3.54 2.16 -3.73
C ALA A 477 4.90 1.44 -3.80
N ARG A 478 4.96 0.17 -3.39
CA ARG A 478 6.21 -0.60 -3.29
C ARG A 478 7.00 -0.64 -4.60
N VAL A 479 6.32 -0.93 -5.71
CA VAL A 479 6.96 -1.04 -7.02
C VAL A 479 7.49 0.31 -7.47
N THR A 480 6.73 1.38 -7.25
CA THR A 480 7.16 2.75 -7.55
C THR A 480 8.37 3.14 -6.73
N PHE A 481 8.41 2.76 -5.45
CA PHE A 481 9.56 2.95 -4.57
C PHE A 481 10.80 2.24 -5.11
N ASP A 482 10.70 0.93 -5.37
CA ASP A 482 11.79 0.12 -5.93
C ASP A 482 12.31 0.72 -7.24
N ARG A 483 11.40 1.16 -8.12
CA ARG A 483 11.77 1.75 -9.41
C ARG A 483 12.43 3.12 -9.29
N LEU A 484 11.99 3.99 -8.38
CA LEU A 484 12.62 5.30 -8.18
C LEU A 484 14.07 5.12 -7.73
N TRP A 485 14.27 4.31 -6.70
CA TRP A 485 15.57 4.10 -6.07
C TRP A 485 16.57 3.31 -6.93
N ASN A 486 16.08 2.56 -7.93
CA ASN A 486 16.92 1.88 -8.92
C ASN A 486 17.11 2.66 -10.23
N SER A 487 16.67 3.92 -10.30
CA SER A 487 16.71 4.72 -11.54
C SER A 487 17.53 5.99 -11.42
N LYS A 488 17.78 6.65 -12.55
CA LYS A 488 18.31 8.03 -12.57
C LYS A 488 17.37 9.05 -11.90
N GLY A 489 16.10 8.71 -11.69
CA GLY A 489 15.11 9.59 -11.09
C GLY A 489 15.51 10.05 -9.68
N ILE A 490 16.10 9.18 -8.86
CA ILE A 490 16.59 9.58 -7.54
C ILE A 490 17.76 10.58 -7.64
N THR A 491 18.61 10.48 -8.66
CA THR A 491 19.68 11.46 -8.90
C THR A 491 19.12 12.81 -9.29
N THR A 492 18.19 12.85 -10.25
CA THR A 492 17.51 14.09 -10.65
C THR A 492 16.78 14.73 -9.47
N LEU A 493 16.10 13.93 -8.66
CA LEU A 493 15.39 14.42 -7.46
C LEU A 493 16.37 14.96 -6.41
N ARG A 494 17.48 14.27 -6.12
CA ARG A 494 18.52 14.75 -5.20
C ARG A 494 19.06 16.11 -5.60
N THR A 495 19.38 16.29 -6.88
CA THR A 495 19.87 17.57 -7.42
C THR A 495 18.85 18.68 -7.20
N PHE A 496 17.57 18.43 -7.49
CA PHE A 496 16.50 19.40 -7.23
C PHE A 496 16.36 19.75 -5.75
N LEU A 497 16.47 18.76 -4.87
CA LEU A 497 16.34 18.94 -3.42
C LEU A 497 17.57 19.57 -2.75
N GLY A 498 18.67 19.80 -3.49
CA GLY A 498 19.95 20.19 -2.93
C GLY A 498 20.46 19.17 -1.89
N ALA A 499 20.14 17.89 -2.07
CA ALA A 499 20.50 16.81 -1.16
C ALA A 499 21.82 16.15 -1.60
N THR A 500 22.70 15.86 -0.64
CA THR A 500 23.88 15.04 -0.92
C THR A 500 23.49 13.56 -1.11
N GLU A 501 24.42 12.76 -1.63
CA GLU A 501 24.23 11.31 -1.68
C GLU A 501 24.05 10.71 -0.28
N GLN A 502 24.76 11.24 0.73
CA GLN A 502 24.62 10.81 2.12
C GLN A 502 23.27 11.21 2.74
N ASP A 503 22.73 12.38 2.37
CA ASP A 503 21.42 12.82 2.82
C ASP A 503 20.31 11.90 2.30
N CYS A 504 20.48 11.36 1.08
CA CYS A 504 19.44 10.67 0.34
C CYS A 504 19.95 9.37 -0.29
N SER A 505 20.36 8.45 0.58
CA SER A 505 20.75 7.07 0.25
C SER A 505 19.96 6.09 1.10
N LEU A 506 19.69 4.91 0.55
CA LEU A 506 19.16 3.79 1.31
C LEU A 506 20.27 3.17 2.18
N PRO A 507 19.89 2.49 3.28
CA PRO A 507 20.83 1.64 4.01
C PRO A 507 21.45 0.59 3.09
N GLN A 508 22.71 0.24 3.37
CA GLN A 508 23.44 -0.77 2.60
C GLN A 508 22.91 -2.17 2.86
#